data_AF-A0A224Z5E5-F1
#
_entry.id   AF-A0A224Z5E5-F1
#
_cell.length_a   1.000
_cell.length_b   1.000
_cell.length_c   1.000
_cell.angle_alpha   90.00
_cell.angle_beta   90.00
_cell.angle_gamma   90.00
#
_symmetry.space_group_name_H-M   'P 1'
#
loop_
_entity.id
_entity.type
_entity.pdbx_description
1 polymer ?
#
loop_
_entity_poly.entity_id
_entity_poly.type
_entity_poly.pdbx_seq_one_letter_code
_entity_poly.pdbx_strand_id
1 'polypeptide(L)'
;MDGGWMVDQRETPGTVDNARSRQMAALRKLCIPQLTFLLMKALEESGLAAEFTEVVDVIASEKQALYEEFGDEELRTLLQKSRAASIILLDQGFDALGFPLQ
;
A
#
# COMPACT_ATOMS: atom_id res chain seq x y z
N MET A 1 -14.75 -6.37 4.50
CA MET A 1 -15.33 -5.16 3.89
C MET A 1 -15.22 -5.33 2.40
N ASP A 2 -16.33 -5.25 1.69
CA ASP A 2 -16.36 -5.56 0.26
C ASP A 2 -15.97 -4.33 -0.56
N GLY A 3 -15.23 -4.52 -1.66
CA GLY A 3 -14.95 -3.50 -2.68
C GLY A 3 -13.78 -2.53 -2.43
N GLY A 4 -13.45 -2.18 -1.18
CA GLY A 4 -12.37 -1.24 -0.87
C GLY A 4 -12.80 0.24 -0.82
N TRP A 5 -11.84 1.13 -0.53
CA TRP A 5 -12.13 2.56 -0.29
C TRP A 5 -12.48 3.29 -1.60
N MET A 6 -13.59 4.03 -1.63
CA MET A 6 -14.05 4.82 -2.79
C MET A 6 -14.31 3.98 -4.05
N VAL A 7 -14.75 2.73 -3.84
CA VAL A 7 -15.24 1.82 -4.89
C VAL A 7 -16.74 1.62 -4.69
N ASP A 8 -17.52 1.83 -5.75
CA ASP A 8 -18.96 1.63 -5.68
C ASP A 8 -19.29 0.13 -5.60
N GLN A 9 -20.08 -0.26 -4.59
CA GLN A 9 -20.52 -1.65 -4.42
C GLN A 9 -21.82 -1.97 -5.17
N ARG A 10 -22.51 -0.95 -5.68
CA ARG A 10 -23.80 -1.08 -6.37
C ARG A 10 -23.74 -0.28 -7.66
N GLU A 11 -24.03 -0.93 -8.77
CA GLU A 11 -24.34 -0.24 -10.01
C GLU A 11 -25.72 0.42 -9.86
N THR A 12 -25.77 1.72 -9.58
CA THR A 12 -27.04 2.46 -9.57
C THR A 12 -27.53 2.68 -11.00
N PRO A 13 -28.67 2.08 -11.42
CA PRO A 13 -29.19 2.26 -12.76
C PRO A 13 -29.62 3.72 -12.95
N GLY A 14 -29.10 4.39 -13.98
CA GLY A 14 -29.54 5.73 -14.40
C GLY A 14 -28.64 6.90 -14.01
N THR A 15 -27.55 6.69 -13.27
CA THR A 15 -26.56 7.73 -12.99
C THR A 15 -25.19 7.34 -13.54
N VAL A 16 -24.98 7.59 -14.83
CA VAL A 16 -23.64 7.65 -15.42
C VAL A 16 -23.02 8.99 -15.02
N ASP A 17 -22.84 9.22 -13.71
CA ASP A 17 -22.11 10.40 -13.25
C ASP A 17 -20.61 10.14 -13.42
N ASN A 18 -20.17 10.39 -14.66
CA ASN A 18 -18.80 10.27 -15.08
C ASN A 18 -17.87 11.20 -14.29
N ALA A 19 -18.38 12.31 -13.75
CA ALA A 19 -17.56 13.23 -12.97
C ALA A 19 -17.23 12.63 -11.61
N ARG A 20 -18.25 12.15 -10.87
CA ARG A 20 -18.03 11.50 -9.58
C ARG A 20 -17.09 10.30 -9.70
N SER A 21 -17.34 9.41 -10.66
CA SER A 21 -16.53 8.20 -10.85
C SER A 21 -15.05 8.52 -11.13
N ARG A 22 -14.78 9.51 -11.99
CA ARG A 22 -13.40 9.99 -12.23
C ARG A 22 -12.77 10.62 -11.00
N GLN A 23 -13.53 11.36 -10.21
CA GLN A 23 -13.04 11.94 -8.96
C GLN A 23 -12.70 10.87 -7.93
N MET A 24 -13.52 9.82 -7.79
CA MET A 24 -13.23 8.70 -6.88
C MET A 24 -11.96 7.98 -7.28
N ALA A 25 -11.79 7.69 -8.57
CA ALA A 25 -10.55 7.09 -9.10
C ALA A 25 -9.32 8.00 -8.86
N ALA A 26 -9.45 9.31 -9.11
CA ALA A 26 -8.36 10.26 -8.86
C ALA A 26 -7.99 10.34 -7.37
N LEU A 27 -8.97 10.30 -6.47
CA LEU A 27 -8.73 10.28 -5.03
C LEU A 27 -8.01 9.02 -4.58
N ARG A 28 -8.33 7.85 -5.16
CA ARG A 28 -7.62 6.60 -4.87
C ARG A 28 -6.14 6.70 -5.24
N LYS A 29 -5.86 7.12 -6.49
CA LYS A 29 -4.49 7.32 -6.99
C LYS A 29 -3.70 8.37 -6.21
N LEU A 30 -4.37 9.35 -5.60
CA LEU A 30 -3.70 10.35 -4.78
C LEU A 30 -3.48 9.86 -3.34
N CYS A 31 -4.54 9.37 -2.70
CA CYS A 31 -4.55 9.17 -1.26
C CYS A 31 -3.99 7.79 -0.85
N ILE A 32 -4.18 6.74 -1.64
CA ILE A 32 -3.70 5.40 -1.27
C ILE A 32 -2.17 5.36 -1.22
N PRO A 33 -1.42 5.85 -2.24
CA PRO A 33 0.04 5.93 -2.15
C PRO A 33 0.51 6.81 -0.98
N GLN A 34 -0.08 7.99 -0.81
CA GLN A 34 0.28 8.91 0.28
C GLN A 34 0.08 8.29 1.67
N LEU A 35 -1.07 7.67 1.91
CA LEU A 35 -1.37 7.01 3.18
C LEU A 35 -0.45 5.82 3.42
N THR A 36 -0.12 5.06 2.37
CA THR A 36 0.85 3.96 2.46
C THR A 36 2.21 4.47 2.92
N PHE A 37 2.73 5.56 2.34
CA PHE A 37 4.01 6.12 2.75
C PHE A 37 3.99 6.76 4.14
N LEU A 38 2.86 7.34 4.54
CA LEU A 38 2.67 7.84 5.91
C LEU A 38 2.66 6.68 6.91
N LEU A 39 1.99 5.57 6.60
CA LEU A 39 1.99 4.37 7.42
C LEU A 39 3.40 3.79 7.55
N MET A 40 4.12 3.61 6.43
CA MET A 40 5.51 3.12 6.45
C MET A 40 6.40 4.02 7.29
N LYS A 41 6.26 5.36 7.19
CA LYS A 41 7.00 6.30 8.04
C LYS A 41 6.66 6.12 9.52
N ALA A 42 5.38 5.97 9.88
CA ALA A 42 4.97 5.75 11.26
C ALA A 42 5.51 4.42 11.83
N LEU A 43 5.53 3.36 11.01
CA LEU A 43 6.12 2.07 11.37
C LEU A 43 7.64 2.19 11.59
N GLU A 44 8.34 2.89 10.70
CA GLU A 44 9.78 3.18 10.82
C GLU A 44 10.09 3.93 12.12
N GLU A 45 9.38 5.04 12.38
CA GLU A 45 9.54 5.85 13.61
C GLU A 45 9.20 5.06 14.88
N SER A 46 8.37 4.01 14.76
CA SER A 46 8.02 3.11 15.87
C SER A 46 8.97 1.91 16.03
N GLY A 47 10.00 1.79 15.17
CA GLY A 47 10.91 0.65 15.18
C GLY A 47 10.28 -0.66 14.69
N LEU A 48 9.14 -0.59 13.99
CA LEU A 48 8.38 -1.74 13.50
C LEU A 48 8.75 -2.07 12.05
N ALA A 49 10.04 -2.27 11.78
CA ALA A 49 10.54 -2.53 10.42
C ALA A 49 9.99 -3.83 9.82
N ALA A 50 9.69 -4.85 10.64
CA ALA A 50 9.15 -6.13 10.17
C ALA A 50 7.75 -6.01 9.54
N GLU A 51 6.98 -5.01 9.96
CA GLU A 51 5.61 -4.77 9.46
C GLU A 51 5.61 -4.21 8.02
N PHE A 52 6.75 -3.77 7.49
CA PHE A 52 6.84 -3.34 6.10
C PHE A 52 6.52 -4.48 5.13
N THR A 53 6.84 -5.73 5.48
CA THR A 53 6.53 -6.91 4.67
C THR A 53 5.02 -7.04 4.49
N GLU A 54 4.25 -6.96 5.59
CA GLU A 54 2.79 -7.04 5.55
C GLU A 54 2.17 -5.88 4.74
N VAL A 55 2.72 -4.66 4.86
CA VAL A 55 2.27 -3.53 4.03
C VAL A 55 2.45 -3.83 2.54
N VAL A 56 3.63 -4.34 2.15
CA VAL A 56 3.90 -4.69 0.74
C VAL A 56 2.96 -5.81 0.27
N ASP A 57 2.72 -6.82 1.09
CA ASP A 57 1.81 -7.93 0.79
C ASP A 57 0.37 -7.44 0.58
N VAL A 58 -0.10 -6.50 1.41
CA VAL A 58 -1.42 -5.87 1.25
C VAL A 58 -1.51 -5.08 -0.06
N ILE A 59 -0.47 -4.33 -0.43
CA ILE A 59 -0.45 -3.56 -1.68
C ILE A 59 -0.43 -4.47 -2.91
N ALA A 60 0.37 -5.53 -2.87
CA ALA A 60 0.51 -6.50 -3.97
C ALA A 60 -0.69 -7.46 -4.09
N SER A 61 -1.58 -7.48 -3.10
CA SER A 61 -2.71 -8.41 -3.06
C SER A 61 -3.74 -8.14 -4.18
N GLU A 62 -4.08 -9.20 -4.91
CA GLU A 62 -5.20 -9.24 -5.87
C GLU A 62 -6.57 -8.97 -5.23
N LYS A 63 -6.70 -9.09 -3.90
CA LYS A 63 -7.97 -8.92 -3.19
C LYS A 63 -8.56 -7.52 -3.40
N GLN A 64 -7.71 -6.51 -3.45
CA GLN A 64 -8.10 -5.10 -3.64
C GLN A 64 -7.31 -4.42 -4.76
N ALA A 65 -6.35 -5.13 -5.37
CA ALA A 65 -5.48 -4.67 -6.45
C ALA A 65 -4.92 -3.25 -6.19
N LEU A 66 -4.50 -2.98 -4.94
CA LEU A 66 -4.08 -1.63 -4.55
C LEU A 66 -2.87 -1.15 -5.34
N TYR A 67 -2.04 -2.06 -5.83
CA TYR A 67 -0.91 -1.76 -6.73
C TYR A 67 -1.33 -0.99 -8.00
N GLU A 68 -2.58 -1.11 -8.47
CA GLU A 68 -3.08 -0.37 -9.65
C GLU A 68 -3.28 1.12 -9.38
N GLU A 69 -3.31 1.52 -8.11
CA GLU A 69 -3.47 2.92 -7.70
C GLU A 69 -2.13 3.66 -7.62
N PHE A 70 -1.01 2.96 -7.77
CA PHE A 70 0.34 3.53 -7.73
C PHE A 70 0.87 3.78 -9.14
N GLY A 71 1.55 4.90 -9.34
CA GLY A 71 2.42 5.12 -10.49
C GLY A 71 3.79 4.44 -10.32
N ASP A 72 4.55 4.33 -11.41
CA ASP A 72 5.87 3.68 -11.43
C ASP A 72 6.85 4.25 -10.39
N GLU A 73 6.87 5.57 -10.21
CA GLU A 73 7.75 6.23 -9.23
C GLU A 73 7.31 5.96 -7.79
N GLU A 74 6.01 5.81 -7.55
CA GLU A 74 5.48 5.46 -6.24
C GLU A 74 5.79 3.99 -5.91
N LEU A 75 5.63 3.07 -6.87
CA LEU A 75 6.07 1.68 -6.72
C LEU A 75 7.58 1.57 -6.49
N ARG A 76 8.39 2.34 -7.23
CA ARG A 76 9.84 2.43 -6.99
C ARG A 76 10.14 2.89 -5.57
N THR A 77 9.44 3.91 -5.09
CA THR A 77 9.60 4.44 -3.72
C THR A 77 9.20 3.40 -2.68
N LEU A 78 8.08 2.69 -2.88
CA LEU A 78 7.62 1.58 -2.02
C LEU A 78 8.72 0.51 -1.88
N LEU A 79 9.27 0.05 -3.01
CA LEU A 79 10.32 -0.98 -3.03
C LEU A 79 11.63 -0.49 -2.39
N GLN A 80 12.01 0.76 -2.60
CA GLN A 80 13.20 1.34 -1.96
C GLN A 80 13.04 1.41 -0.43
N LYS A 81 11.86 1.79 0.06
CA LYS A 81 11.54 1.82 1.49
C LYS A 81 11.51 0.41 2.09
N SER A 82 10.91 -0.56 1.40
CA SER A 82 10.93 -1.98 1.79
C SER A 82 12.37 -2.51 1.89
N ARG A 83 13.22 -2.25 0.90
CA ARG A 83 14.64 -2.63 0.94
C ARG A 83 15.36 -2.01 2.14
N ALA A 84 15.10 -0.75 2.47
CA ALA A 84 15.70 -0.10 3.62
C ALA A 84 15.30 -0.79 4.93
N ALA A 85 14.02 -1.17 5.08
CA ALA A 85 13.55 -1.96 6.21
C ALA A 85 14.22 -3.34 6.29
N SER A 86 14.38 -4.04 5.16
CA SER A 86 15.08 -5.34 5.14
C SER A 86 16.53 -5.23 5.64
N ILE A 87 17.23 -4.14 5.35
CA ILE A 87 18.59 -3.91 5.87
C ILE A 87 18.56 -3.77 7.40
N ILE A 88 17.61 -3.01 7.94
CA ILE A 88 17.43 -2.84 9.39
C ILE A 88 17.17 -4.19 10.07
N LEU A 89 16.35 -5.06 9.47
CA LEU A 89 16.03 -6.38 9.99
C LEU A 89 17.25 -7.31 10.01
N LEU A 90 18.04 -7.30 8.93
CA LEU A 90 19.29 -8.05 8.85
C LEU A 90 20.30 -7.60 9.92
N ASP A 91 20.42 -6.30 10.16
CA ASP A 91 21.28 -5.74 11.22
C ASP A 91 20.80 -6.16 12.63
N GLN A 92 19.52 -6.49 12.78
CA GLN A 92 18.92 -7.00 14.02
C GLN A 92 18.99 -8.53 14.17
N GLY A 93 19.55 -9.25 13.18
CA GLY A 93 19.69 -10.70 13.21
C GLY A 93 18.45 -11.48 12.77
N PHE A 94 17.52 -10.82 12.09
CA PHE A 94 16.42 -11.47 11.36
C PHE A 94 16.82 -11.69 9.89
N ASP A 95 15.98 -12.40 9.14
CA ASP A 95 16.06 -12.38 7.68
C ASP A 95 15.52 -11.07 7.09
N ALA A 96 15.58 -10.93 5.77
CA ALA A 96 15.16 -9.71 5.07
C ALA A 96 13.64 -9.40 5.18
N LEU A 97 12.84 -10.36 5.64
CA LEU A 97 11.39 -10.25 5.78
C LEU A 97 10.94 -10.14 7.24
N GLY A 98 11.85 -10.32 8.19
CA GLY A 98 11.62 -10.19 9.63
C GLY A 98 11.44 -11.52 10.36
N PHE A 99 11.72 -12.65 9.73
CA PHE A 99 11.68 -13.96 10.37
C PHE A 99 13.00 -14.28 11.09
N PRO A 100 12.97 -15.07 12.19
CA PRO A 100 14.19 -15.49 12.87
C PRO A 100 15.09 -16.34 11.97
N LEU A 101 16.40 -16.06 11.98
CA LEU A 101 17.40 -16.92 11.33
C LEU A 101 17.50 -18.24 12.12
N GLN A 102 17.41 -19.38 11.41
CA GLN A 102 17.55 -20.74 11.99
C GLN A 102 19.01 -21.12 12.23
#